data_AF-A0A954B0S0-F1
#
_entry.id   AF-A0A954B0S0-F1
#
_cell.length_a   1.000
_cell.length_b   1.000
_cell.length_c   1.000
_cell.angle_alpha   90.00
_cell.angle_beta   90.00
_cell.angle_gamma   90.00
#
_symmetry.space_group_name_H-M   'P 1'
#
loop_
_entity.id
_entity.type
_entity.pdbx_description
1 polymer ?
#
loop_
_entity_poly.entity_id
_entity_poly.type
_entity_poly.pdbx_seq_one_letter_code
_entity_poly.pdbx_strand_id
1 'polypeptide(L)'
;MRVSLPSPLKPIRVRLLGAALIAAVAAGMGGAAQAKDPQVAALARQVLSQLQARSIAAGREYCGMIGRTADGELVLGKVRKGRAGSCMPPRDPVGFFAVASFHTHGAYDPDYDNEVPSVNDVLSDMDEGTDGYVSTPGGRLWHVDRRTGRVVQLCGEGCLPMDPGHVPDPDLPVLRSYTLPALKAREERG
;
A
#
# COMPACT_ATOMS: atom_id res chain seq x y z
N MET A 1 -47.61 -58.55 6.78
CA MET A 1 -48.14 -58.79 8.15
C MET A 1 -47.01 -58.58 9.14
N ARG A 2 -47.25 -57.70 10.12
CA ARG A 2 -46.53 -57.48 11.41
C ARG A 2 -45.04 -57.08 11.37
N VAL A 3 -44.88 -55.76 11.47
CA VAL A 3 -43.75 -54.99 11.98
C VAL A 3 -43.46 -55.36 13.45
N SER A 4 -42.17 -55.41 13.84
CA SER A 4 -41.76 -55.25 15.23
C SER A 4 -40.68 -54.17 15.33
N LEU A 5 -40.94 -53.17 16.17
CA LEU A 5 -40.20 -51.92 16.34
C LEU A 5 -39.09 -52.06 17.40
N PRO A 6 -38.00 -51.29 17.30
CA PRO A 6 -37.04 -51.15 18.41
C PRO A 6 -37.63 -50.30 19.55
N SER A 7 -37.35 -50.67 20.80
CA SER A 7 -37.72 -49.92 22.01
C SER A 7 -36.91 -48.62 22.18
N PRO A 8 -37.47 -47.57 22.79
CA PRO A 8 -36.80 -46.28 22.94
C PRO A 8 -35.93 -46.24 24.21
N LEU A 9 -34.67 -45.83 24.08
CA LEU A 9 -33.86 -45.39 25.22
C LEU A 9 -34.11 -43.90 25.49
N LYS A 10 -34.44 -43.60 26.74
CA LYS A 10 -34.75 -42.28 27.31
C LYS A 10 -33.51 -41.38 27.42
N PRO A 11 -33.69 -40.05 27.49
CA PRO A 11 -32.61 -39.08 27.34
C PRO A 11 -31.79 -38.95 28.63
N ILE A 12 -30.47 -38.93 28.49
CA ILE A 12 -29.57 -38.48 29.57
C ILE A 12 -29.19 -37.02 29.26
N ARG A 13 -29.79 -36.10 30.02
CA ARG A 13 -29.35 -34.70 30.08
C ARG A 13 -28.14 -34.63 31.01
N VAL A 14 -26.94 -34.52 30.46
CA VAL A 14 -25.78 -34.04 31.23
C VAL A 14 -25.74 -32.52 31.11
N ARG A 15 -26.16 -31.83 32.18
CA ARG A 15 -25.82 -30.42 32.39
C ARG A 15 -24.38 -30.38 32.90
N LEU A 16 -23.45 -29.95 32.07
CA LEU A 16 -22.16 -29.45 32.53
C LEU A 16 -22.23 -27.92 32.50
N LEU A 17 -22.46 -27.33 33.67
CA LEU A 17 -22.00 -25.99 33.97
C LEU A 17 -20.46 -26.05 33.98
N GLY A 18 -19.83 -25.35 33.05
CA GLY A 18 -18.39 -25.19 33.01
C GLY A 18 -18.08 -23.89 32.29
N ALA A 19 -17.90 -22.82 33.07
CA ALA A 19 -17.47 -21.52 32.58
C ALA A 19 -16.06 -21.65 31.98
N ALA A 20 -15.95 -21.51 30.66
CA ALA A 20 -14.68 -21.23 30.00
C ALA A 20 -14.66 -19.73 29.67
N LEU A 21 -14.06 -18.95 30.57
CA LEU A 21 -13.55 -17.62 30.25
C LEU A 21 -12.49 -17.79 29.16
N ILE A 22 -12.88 -17.61 27.90
CA ILE A 22 -11.91 -17.34 26.84
C ILE A 22 -11.44 -15.91 27.08
N ALA A 23 -10.31 -15.78 27.79
CA ALA A 23 -9.55 -14.54 27.82
C ALA A 23 -9.07 -14.29 26.39
N ALA A 24 -9.78 -13.44 25.66
CA ALA A 24 -9.30 -12.92 24.39
C ALA A 24 -8.06 -12.06 24.68
N VAL A 25 -6.88 -12.63 24.45
CA VAL A 25 -5.66 -11.86 24.33
C VAL A 25 -5.81 -11.02 23.07
N ALA A 26 -6.26 -9.78 23.23
CA ALA A 26 -6.16 -8.78 22.17
C ALA A 26 -4.66 -8.50 21.97
N ALA A 27 -4.03 -9.29 21.10
CA ALA A 27 -2.71 -8.97 20.58
C ALA A 27 -2.83 -7.62 19.86
N GLY A 28 -2.18 -6.60 20.42
CA GLY A 28 -2.00 -5.31 19.79
C GLY A 28 -1.11 -5.47 18.55
N MET A 29 -1.70 -5.92 17.45
CA MET A 29 -1.10 -5.78 16.13
C MET A 29 -1.33 -4.33 15.73
N GLY A 30 -0.26 -3.54 15.69
CA GLY A 30 -0.29 -2.18 15.14
C GLY A 30 -0.95 -2.23 13.77
N GLY A 31 -2.15 -1.64 13.67
CA GLY A 31 -2.97 -1.73 12.47
C GLY A 31 -2.26 -1.07 11.30
N ALA A 32 -1.93 -1.86 10.26
CA ALA A 32 -1.60 -1.30 8.96
C ALA A 32 -2.77 -0.43 8.50
N ALA A 33 -2.49 0.77 7.98
CA ALA A 33 -3.52 1.59 7.38
C ALA A 33 -4.16 0.81 6.22
N GLN A 34 -5.48 0.65 6.25
CA GLN A 34 -6.20 0.03 5.13
C GLN A 34 -6.39 1.07 4.02
N ALA A 35 -5.98 0.72 2.81
CA ALA A 35 -6.30 1.51 1.62
C ALA A 35 -7.82 1.53 1.39
N LYS A 36 -8.33 2.60 0.79
CA LYS A 36 -9.77 2.75 0.51
C LYS A 36 -10.31 1.69 -0.44
N ASP A 37 -9.49 1.23 -1.39
CA ASP A 37 -9.77 0.13 -2.30
C ASP A 37 -8.68 -0.95 -2.17
N PRO A 38 -8.94 -2.05 -1.45
CA PRO A 38 -7.95 -3.11 -1.23
C PRO A 38 -7.48 -3.79 -2.52
N GLN A 39 -8.30 -3.83 -3.58
CA GLN A 39 -7.90 -4.46 -4.84
C GLN A 39 -6.89 -3.57 -5.59
N VAL A 40 -7.12 -2.26 -5.61
CA VAL A 40 -6.16 -1.29 -6.17
C VAL A 40 -4.84 -1.34 -5.40
N ALA A 41 -4.90 -1.36 -4.06
CA ALA A 41 -3.70 -1.44 -3.23
C ALA A 41 -2.92 -2.75 -3.42
N ALA A 42 -3.62 -3.87 -3.62
CA ALA A 42 -2.99 -5.15 -3.92
C ALA A 42 -2.28 -5.12 -5.29
N LEU A 43 -2.94 -4.57 -6.32
CA LEU A 43 -2.33 -4.41 -7.65
C LEU A 43 -1.14 -3.45 -7.61
N ALA A 44 -1.25 -2.32 -6.90
CA ALA A 44 -0.16 -1.37 -6.70
C ALA A 44 1.04 -2.04 -6.02
N ARG A 45 0.81 -2.79 -4.94
CA ARG A 45 1.88 -3.56 -4.26
C ARG A 45 2.54 -4.55 -5.21
N GLN A 46 1.75 -5.28 -6.01
CA GLN A 46 2.26 -6.26 -6.95
C GLN A 46 3.14 -5.61 -8.02
N VAL A 47 2.67 -4.55 -8.68
CA VAL A 47 3.44 -3.88 -9.74
C VAL A 47 4.69 -3.20 -9.18
N LEU A 48 4.59 -2.52 -8.04
CA LEU A 48 5.74 -1.83 -7.42
C LEU A 48 6.80 -2.85 -7.00
N SER A 49 6.41 -3.96 -6.37
CA SER A 49 7.34 -5.04 -6.01
C SER A 49 8.12 -5.59 -7.23
N GLN A 50 7.46 -5.72 -8.38
CA GLN A 50 8.09 -6.17 -9.63
C GLN A 50 9.03 -5.13 -10.24
N LEU A 51 8.72 -3.84 -10.09
CA LEU A 51 9.52 -2.75 -10.66
C LEU A 51 10.71 -2.35 -9.78
N GLN A 52 10.62 -2.54 -8.47
CA GLN A 52 11.53 -1.93 -7.51
C GLN A 52 12.99 -2.33 -7.68
N ALA A 53 13.27 -3.63 -7.85
CA ALA A 53 14.65 -4.09 -8.06
C ALA A 53 15.28 -3.45 -9.31
N ARG A 54 14.49 -3.26 -10.36
CA ARG A 54 14.92 -2.58 -11.59
C ARG A 54 15.08 -1.07 -11.38
N SER A 55 14.16 -0.46 -10.63
CA SER A 55 14.20 0.96 -10.23
C SER A 55 15.51 1.31 -9.54
N ILE A 56 15.83 0.53 -8.50
CA ILE A 56 17.06 0.62 -7.71
C ILE A 56 18.28 0.43 -8.60
N ALA A 57 18.36 -0.69 -9.34
CA ALA A 57 19.52 -0.97 -10.18
C ALA A 57 19.78 0.10 -11.26
N ALA A 58 18.74 0.81 -11.70
CA ALA A 58 18.84 1.83 -12.73
C ALA A 58 18.88 3.28 -12.18
N GLY A 59 18.84 3.46 -10.86
CA GLY A 59 18.85 4.76 -10.19
C GLY A 59 17.76 5.71 -10.70
N ARG A 60 16.53 5.20 -10.91
CA ARG A 60 15.45 5.99 -11.50
C ARG A 60 14.08 5.44 -11.21
N GLU A 61 13.10 6.31 -11.30
CA GLU A 61 11.70 5.98 -11.13
C GLU A 61 11.10 5.21 -12.32
N TYR A 62 10.09 4.40 -12.00
CA TYR A 62 9.16 3.80 -12.94
C TYR A 62 7.74 4.10 -12.48
N CYS A 63 6.88 4.58 -13.39
CA CYS A 63 5.54 5.03 -13.04
C CYS A 63 4.48 4.59 -14.05
N GLY A 64 3.22 4.68 -13.64
CA GLY A 64 2.06 4.41 -14.49
C GLY A 64 0.76 4.68 -13.75
N MET A 65 -0.34 4.28 -14.36
CA MET A 65 -1.68 4.40 -13.79
C MET A 65 -2.29 3.02 -13.52
N ILE A 66 -3.11 2.92 -12.49
CA ILE A 66 -4.09 1.86 -12.30
C ILE A 66 -5.46 2.45 -12.59
N GLY A 67 -6.25 1.74 -13.38
CA GLY A 67 -7.57 2.17 -13.79
C GLY A 67 -8.58 1.05 -13.74
N ARG A 68 -9.79 1.39 -14.17
CA ARG A 68 -10.87 0.44 -14.44
C ARG A 68 -11.29 0.52 -15.90
N THR A 69 -11.76 -0.59 -16.46
CA THR A 69 -12.48 -0.59 -17.74
C THR A 69 -13.92 -0.11 -17.53
N ALA A 70 -14.69 0.05 -18.63
CA ALA A 70 -16.12 0.36 -18.55
C ALA A 70 -16.93 -0.68 -17.77
N ASP A 71 -16.50 -1.95 -17.81
CA ASP A 71 -17.14 -3.05 -17.08
C ASP A 71 -16.69 -3.11 -15.61
N GLY A 72 -15.81 -2.21 -15.18
CA GLY A 72 -15.32 -2.09 -13.81
C GLY A 72 -14.07 -2.92 -13.49
N GLU A 73 -13.54 -3.69 -14.45
CA GLU A 73 -12.36 -4.53 -14.28
C GLU A 73 -11.10 -3.69 -14.03
N LEU A 74 -10.27 -4.10 -13.07
CA LEU A 74 -8.99 -3.43 -12.80
C LEU A 74 -7.99 -3.69 -13.93
N VAL A 75 -7.36 -2.62 -14.39
CA VAL A 75 -6.36 -2.65 -15.46
C VAL A 75 -5.14 -1.82 -15.10
N LEU A 76 -3.98 -2.28 -15.56
CA LEU A 76 -2.72 -1.56 -15.44
C LEU A 76 -2.45 -0.78 -16.73
N GLY A 77 -2.19 0.51 -16.58
CA GLY A 77 -1.72 1.36 -17.68
C GLY A 77 -0.29 1.02 -18.10
N LYS A 78 0.20 1.67 -19.15
CA LYS A 78 1.58 1.46 -19.61
C LYS A 78 2.57 2.00 -18.58
N VAL A 79 3.54 1.18 -18.19
CA VAL A 79 4.66 1.63 -17.35
C VAL A 79 5.63 2.49 -18.16
N ARG A 80 6.02 3.64 -17.62
CA ARG A 80 7.07 4.51 -18.15
C ARG A 80 8.34 4.44 -17.32
N LYS A 81 9.47 4.54 -18.01
CA LYS A 81 10.80 4.76 -17.41
C LYS A 81 10.99 6.27 -17.18
N GLY A 82 11.15 6.68 -15.94
CA GLY A 82 11.37 8.06 -15.52
C GLY A 82 12.84 8.47 -15.43
N ARG A 83 13.05 9.54 -14.67
CA ARG A 83 14.34 10.11 -14.26
C ARG A 83 14.63 9.74 -12.79
N ALA A 84 15.71 10.28 -12.23
CA ALA A 84 16.14 9.95 -10.87
C ALA A 84 15.08 10.28 -9.80
N GLY A 85 14.45 11.46 -9.89
CA GLY A 85 13.39 11.91 -8.98
C GLY A 85 12.20 12.53 -9.71
N SER A 86 11.83 11.98 -10.88
CA SER A 86 10.58 12.35 -11.54
C SER A 86 10.12 11.33 -12.57
N CYS A 87 8.82 11.06 -12.56
CA CYS A 87 8.17 10.22 -13.54
C CYS A 87 6.72 10.66 -13.71
N MET A 88 6.45 11.31 -14.83
CA MET A 88 5.08 11.53 -15.26
C MET A 88 4.55 10.22 -15.91
N PRO A 89 3.29 9.79 -15.75
CA PRO A 89 2.78 8.62 -16.47
C PRO A 89 2.56 8.88 -17.98
N PRO A 90 2.47 7.84 -18.85
CA PRO A 90 1.94 8.01 -20.20
C PRO A 90 0.47 8.41 -20.17
N ARG A 91 -0.03 9.02 -21.26
CA ARG A 91 -1.46 9.25 -21.43
C ARG A 91 -2.21 7.92 -21.48
N ASP A 92 -3.29 7.83 -20.72
CA ASP A 92 -4.17 6.67 -20.72
C ASP A 92 -4.96 6.54 -22.03
N PRO A 93 -5.21 5.30 -22.50
CA PRO A 93 -6.05 5.07 -23.67
C PRO A 93 -7.51 5.40 -23.40
N VAL A 94 -8.30 5.58 -24.46
CA VAL A 94 -9.76 5.77 -24.36
C VAL A 94 -10.41 4.58 -23.65
N GLY A 95 -11.31 4.85 -22.72
CA GLY A 95 -12.01 3.82 -21.94
C GLY A 95 -11.24 3.32 -20.71
N PHE A 96 -10.07 3.90 -20.43
CA PHE A 96 -9.37 3.73 -19.16
C PHE A 96 -9.83 4.79 -18.16
N PHE A 97 -10.43 4.34 -17.05
CA PHE A 97 -10.86 5.21 -15.96
C PHE A 97 -9.81 5.15 -14.85
N ALA A 98 -8.88 6.11 -14.83
CA ALA A 98 -7.83 6.17 -13.83
C ALA A 98 -8.41 6.26 -12.41
N VAL A 99 -7.90 5.41 -11.51
CA VAL A 99 -8.30 5.40 -10.10
C VAL A 99 -7.10 5.61 -9.17
N ALA A 100 -5.89 5.29 -9.62
CA ALA A 100 -4.67 5.56 -8.88
C ALA A 100 -3.45 5.78 -9.79
N SER A 101 -2.53 6.62 -9.33
CA SER A 101 -1.17 6.67 -9.84
C SER A 101 -0.29 5.68 -9.08
N PHE A 102 0.82 5.26 -9.67
CA PHE A 102 1.90 4.62 -8.92
C PHE A 102 3.26 5.03 -9.46
N HIS A 103 4.25 5.08 -8.59
CA HIS A 103 5.64 5.14 -9.00
C HIS A 103 6.60 4.53 -7.98
N THR A 104 7.76 4.11 -8.46
CA THR A 104 8.90 3.74 -7.62
C THR A 104 9.80 4.96 -7.43
N HIS A 105 10.39 5.14 -6.26
CA HIS A 105 11.62 5.90 -6.13
C HIS A 105 12.81 5.05 -6.64
N GLY A 106 13.90 5.72 -7.01
CA GLY A 106 15.12 5.13 -7.59
C GLY A 106 15.98 4.34 -6.59
N ALA A 107 17.29 4.41 -6.76
CA ALA A 107 18.24 3.93 -5.75
C ALA A 107 18.25 4.88 -4.55
N TYR A 108 18.75 4.42 -3.41
CA TYR A 108 19.07 5.32 -2.30
C TYR A 108 20.13 6.33 -2.74
N ASP A 109 19.89 7.60 -2.41
CA ASP A 109 20.80 8.72 -2.66
C ASP A 109 20.87 9.59 -1.40
N PRO A 110 22.04 9.72 -0.73
CA PRO A 110 22.14 10.46 0.52
C PRO A 110 21.82 11.96 0.39
N ASP A 111 21.79 12.50 -0.83
CA ASP A 111 21.47 13.91 -1.08
C ASP A 111 19.94 14.17 -1.23
N TYR A 112 19.10 13.13 -1.06
CA TYR A 112 17.65 13.21 -1.24
C TYR A 112 16.87 12.49 -0.13
N ASP A 113 15.69 13.00 0.21
CA ASP A 113 14.73 12.32 1.08
C ASP A 113 13.95 11.23 0.31
N ASN A 114 14.64 10.12 0.04
CA ASN A 114 14.10 9.05 -0.82
C ASN A 114 12.98 8.22 -0.17
N GLU A 115 12.68 8.40 1.11
CA GLU A 115 11.87 7.46 1.89
C GLU A 115 10.42 7.89 2.13
N VAL A 116 10.02 9.03 1.58
CA VAL A 116 8.64 9.54 1.62
C VAL A 116 8.24 10.10 0.25
N PRO A 117 6.96 10.04 -0.15
CA PRO A 117 6.48 10.78 -1.32
C PRO A 117 6.78 12.28 -1.20
N SER A 118 6.99 12.96 -2.32
CA SER A 118 7.15 14.42 -2.33
C SER A 118 5.82 15.15 -2.13
N VAL A 119 5.89 16.43 -1.76
CA VAL A 119 4.73 17.34 -1.75
C VAL A 119 4.12 17.45 -3.14
N ASN A 120 4.94 17.43 -4.18
CA ASN A 120 4.46 17.47 -5.56
C ASN A 120 3.67 16.21 -5.92
N ASP A 121 4.07 15.04 -5.44
CA ASP A 121 3.30 13.80 -5.65
C ASP A 121 1.92 13.95 -5.03
N VAL A 122 1.85 14.39 -3.78
CA VAL A 122 0.59 14.57 -3.05
C VAL A 122 -0.31 15.58 -3.73
N LEU A 123 0.22 16.73 -4.15
CA LEU A 123 -0.56 17.77 -4.82
C LEU A 123 -1.05 17.29 -6.19
N SER A 124 -0.24 16.54 -6.95
CA SER A 124 -0.64 16.02 -8.26
C SER A 124 -1.76 15.00 -8.13
N ASP A 125 -1.65 14.05 -7.20
CA ASP A 125 -2.71 13.06 -6.93
C ASP A 125 -4.03 13.73 -6.50
N MET A 126 -3.94 14.81 -5.72
CA MET A 126 -5.11 15.59 -5.32
C MET A 126 -5.76 16.33 -6.50
N ASP A 127 -4.95 16.96 -7.36
CA ASP A 127 -5.44 17.72 -8.53
C ASP A 127 -6.05 16.80 -9.60
N GLU A 128 -5.38 15.69 -9.89
CA GLU A 128 -5.85 14.67 -10.84
C GLU A 128 -7.01 13.83 -10.28
N GLY A 129 -7.22 13.89 -8.97
CA GLY A 129 -8.31 13.19 -8.30
C GLY A 129 -8.11 11.68 -8.31
N THR A 130 -6.87 11.20 -8.23
CA THR A 130 -6.46 9.78 -8.18
C THR A 130 -5.71 9.51 -6.87
N ASP A 131 -5.91 8.33 -6.25
CA ASP A 131 -5.06 7.95 -5.12
C ASP A 131 -3.62 7.68 -5.61
N GLY A 132 -2.60 7.85 -4.77
CA GLY A 132 -1.21 7.57 -5.14
C GLY A 132 -0.61 6.39 -4.41
N TYR A 133 0.32 5.67 -5.05
CA TYR A 133 1.09 4.60 -4.43
C TYR A 133 2.57 4.72 -4.74
N VAL A 134 3.40 4.76 -3.71
CA VAL A 134 4.85 4.99 -3.86
C VAL A 134 5.64 3.92 -3.15
N SER A 135 6.66 3.38 -3.82
CA SER A 135 7.62 2.46 -3.19
C SER A 135 9.01 3.06 -3.08
N THR A 136 9.67 2.91 -1.92
CA THR A 136 10.94 3.60 -1.60
C THR A 136 12.13 2.65 -1.49
N PRO A 137 13.39 3.12 -1.59
CA PRO A 137 14.59 2.26 -1.51
C PRO A 137 14.66 1.41 -0.23
N GLY A 138 14.19 1.91 0.91
CA GLY A 138 14.05 1.16 2.17
C GLY A 138 12.96 0.09 2.14
N GLY A 139 12.30 -0.14 1.01
CA GLY A 139 11.29 -1.18 0.82
C GLY A 139 9.93 -0.82 1.40
N ARG A 140 9.64 0.46 1.67
CA ARG A 140 8.32 0.90 2.15
C ARG A 140 7.32 0.95 1.01
N LEU A 141 6.04 0.83 1.35
CA LEU A 141 4.93 1.12 0.46
C LEU A 141 4.03 2.18 1.08
N TRP A 142 3.84 3.27 0.35
CA TRP A 142 3.02 4.41 0.73
C TRP A 142 1.73 4.46 -0.06
N HIS A 143 0.69 5.01 0.56
CA HIS A 143 -0.56 5.41 -0.05
C HIS A 143 -0.78 6.91 0.18
N VAL A 144 -1.15 7.61 -0.88
CA VAL A 144 -1.54 9.03 -0.87
C VAL A 144 -3.05 9.10 -1.07
N ASP A 145 -3.73 9.72 -0.13
CA ASP A 145 -5.18 9.93 -0.19
C ASP A 145 -5.51 11.19 -1.00
N ARG A 146 -6.06 10.99 -2.19
CA ARG A 146 -6.40 12.06 -3.14
C ARG A 146 -7.33 13.16 -2.63
N ARG A 147 -8.12 12.87 -1.58
CA ARG A 147 -9.11 13.83 -1.05
C ARG A 147 -8.54 14.65 0.09
N THR A 148 -7.61 14.09 0.85
CA THR A 148 -7.14 14.69 2.10
C THR A 148 -5.67 15.09 2.06
N GLY A 149 -4.91 14.62 1.06
CA GLY A 149 -3.46 14.78 1.01
C GLY A 149 -2.74 14.03 2.13
N ARG A 150 -3.40 13.05 2.75
CA ARG A 150 -2.82 12.24 3.83
C ARG A 150 -1.98 11.13 3.22
N VAL A 151 -0.75 11.01 3.68
CA VAL A 151 0.21 10.00 3.25
C VAL A 151 0.37 8.96 4.35
N VAL A 152 0.22 7.67 4.04
CA VAL A 152 0.32 6.59 5.02
C VAL A 152 1.14 5.43 4.51
N GLN A 153 1.96 4.83 5.38
CA GLN A 153 2.60 3.55 5.06
C GLN A 153 1.54 2.45 5.09
N LEU A 154 1.35 1.77 3.97
CA LEU A 154 0.63 0.50 3.92
C LEU A 154 1.49 -0.63 4.52
N CYS A 155 2.80 -0.53 4.32
CA CYS A 155 3.78 -1.33 5.03
C CYS A 155 5.13 -0.61 5.12
N GLY A 156 5.94 -1.00 6.11
CA GLY A 156 7.20 -0.34 6.43
C GLY A 156 8.42 -0.91 5.73
N GLU A 157 9.57 -0.59 6.30
CA GLU A 157 10.89 -1.01 5.85
C GLU A 157 10.96 -2.51 5.64
N GLY A 158 11.60 -2.94 4.55
CA GLY A 158 11.74 -4.36 4.20
C GLY A 158 10.47 -5.05 3.72
N CYS A 159 9.37 -4.31 3.48
CA CYS A 159 8.14 -4.91 2.95
C CYS A 159 8.23 -5.27 1.47
N LEU A 160 8.90 -4.43 0.68
CA LEU A 160 9.21 -4.60 -0.74
C LEU A 160 10.73 -4.76 -0.94
N PRO A 161 11.21 -5.16 -2.14
CA PRO A 161 12.65 -5.27 -2.38
C PRO A 161 13.38 -3.98 -1.97
N MET A 162 14.38 -4.14 -1.10
CA MET A 162 15.18 -3.02 -0.59
C MET A 162 16.42 -2.80 -1.45
N ASP A 163 16.86 -1.55 -1.51
CA ASP A 163 18.20 -1.22 -1.96
C ASP A 163 19.22 -1.72 -0.93
N PRO A 164 20.19 -2.58 -1.31
CA PRO A 164 21.26 -2.99 -0.41
C PRO A 164 22.10 -1.82 0.12
N GLY A 165 22.11 -0.68 -0.57
CA GLY A 165 22.78 0.55 -0.17
C GLY A 165 21.92 1.49 0.69
N HIS A 166 20.68 1.12 1.02
CA HIS A 166 19.81 1.94 1.87
C HIS A 166 20.45 2.15 3.26
N VAL A 167 20.58 3.41 3.67
CA VAL A 167 21.03 3.80 5.00
C VAL A 167 19.95 4.68 5.65
N PRO A 168 19.39 4.28 6.80
CA PRO A 168 18.45 5.12 7.54
C PRO A 168 19.12 6.41 8.02
N ASP A 169 18.41 7.53 7.89
CA ASP A 169 18.82 8.81 8.46
C ASP A 169 18.25 8.95 9.90
N PRO A 170 19.10 8.95 10.94
CA PRO A 170 18.65 9.09 12.32
C PRO A 170 18.14 10.51 12.65
N ASP A 171 18.58 11.53 11.93
CA ASP A 171 18.20 12.93 12.14
C ASP A 171 16.90 13.27 11.40
N LEU A 172 16.54 12.48 10.39
CA LEU A 172 15.30 12.64 9.60
C LEU A 172 14.40 11.38 9.60
N PRO A 173 13.97 10.88 10.79
CA PRO A 173 13.26 9.61 10.92
C PRO A 173 11.94 9.58 10.12
N VAL A 174 11.68 8.44 9.49
CA VAL A 174 10.50 8.21 8.65
C VAL A 174 9.32 7.76 9.50
N LEU A 175 8.29 8.62 9.59
CA LEU A 175 7.07 8.36 10.35
C LEU A 175 6.11 7.43 9.60
N ARG A 176 5.12 6.85 10.28
CA ARG A 176 4.12 5.97 9.64
C ARG A 176 3.12 6.71 8.75
N SER A 177 2.97 8.02 8.95
CA SER A 177 2.07 8.86 8.16
C SER A 177 2.49 10.32 8.22
N TYR A 178 2.06 11.08 7.21
CA TYR A 178 2.23 12.53 7.13
C TYR A 178 0.92 13.18 6.69
N THR A 179 0.67 14.38 7.22
CA THR A 179 -0.23 15.33 6.58
C THR A 179 0.56 16.14 5.57
N LEU A 180 -0.11 16.72 4.57
CA LEU A 180 0.55 17.58 3.58
C LEU A 180 1.37 18.73 4.24
N PRO A 181 0.90 19.46 5.26
CA PRO A 181 1.73 20.45 5.96
C PRO A 181 2.95 19.84 6.67
N ALA A 182 2.83 18.65 7.26
CA ALA A 182 3.95 17.98 7.90
C ALA A 182 5.01 17.50 6.89
N LEU A 183 4.57 17.05 5.71
CA LEU A 183 5.44 16.67 4.61
C LEU A 183 6.17 17.89 4.04
N LYS A 184 5.47 19.01 3.83
CA LYS A 184 6.09 20.27 3.43
C LYS A 184 7.16 20.74 4.41
N ALA A 185 6.86 20.71 5.70
CA ALA A 185 7.83 21.06 6.74
C ALA A 185 9.02 20.08 6.79
N ARG A 186 8.87 18.85 6.29
CA ARG A 186 9.94 17.86 6.18
C ARG A 186 10.85 18.16 5.00
N GLU A 187 10.28 18.43 3.82
CA GLU A 187 11.05 18.80 2.63
C GLU A 187 11.85 20.09 2.83
N GLU A 188 11.34 21.06 3.59
CA GLU A 188 12.06 22.30 3.90
C GLU A 188 13.29 22.09 4.83
N ARG A 189 13.45 20.90 5.42
CA ARG A 189 14.59 20.55 6.30
C ARG A 189 15.67 19.71 5.62
N GLY A 190 15.35 19.06 4.50
CA GLY A 190 16.29 18.30 3.68
C GLY A 190 16.87 19.16 2.57
#